data_AF-A0A2N9NS65-F1
#
_entry.id   AF-A0A2N9NS65-F1
#
_cell.length_a   1.000
_cell.length_b   1.000
_cell.length_c   1.000
_cell.angle_alpha   90.00
_cell.angle_beta   90.00
_cell.angle_gamma   90.00
#
_symmetry.space_group_name_H-M   'P 1'
#
loop_
_entity.id
_entity.type
_entity.pdbx_description
1 polymer ?
#
loop_
_entity_poly.entity_id
_entity_poly.type
_entity_poly.pdbx_seq_one_letter_code
_entity_poly.pdbx_strand_id
1 'polypeptide(L)'
;MIRSSTRLLILLLLAAGCFSLAALLQPRAVRWSRSSGSESVLQLLLGDGRRLFANHFFVKADVAFHSGYYPSFLDQAQAPRETEHLAAESGRPGDAQPDASHEQELDFLGPPKDCFERFGRNFIVTKHTHLEGGREREILPWLRIAAELDPQRVETYTVAAFWLRKRLGKTKEAEEFLREGLRANPKSPQILFQLGRLYWEDHHDAAQARNFWELALRHWNEREPGKEAPDLLGYLGITLSLARLEEHEGNLQRAIDYLEMAERVSHSPALLEQQVQELKKKLPATRTSSQ
;
A
#
# COMPACT_ATOMS: atom_id res chain seq x y z
N MET A 1 -15.91 -56.26 7.47
CA MET A 1 -14.53 -56.17 6.94
C MET A 1 -14.43 -55.47 5.57
N ILE A 2 -15.33 -55.71 4.62
CA ILE A 2 -15.24 -55.21 3.22
C ILE A 2 -15.12 -53.67 3.11
N ARG A 3 -15.87 -52.91 3.93
CA ARG A 3 -15.88 -51.42 3.89
C ARG A 3 -14.57 -50.75 4.33
N SER A 4 -13.75 -51.43 5.13
CA SER A 4 -12.44 -50.94 5.58
C SER A 4 -11.39 -51.12 4.49
N SER A 5 -11.44 -52.25 3.78
CA SER A 5 -10.54 -52.55 2.68
C SER A 5 -10.73 -51.59 1.50
N THR A 6 -11.98 -51.17 1.21
CA THR A 6 -12.24 -50.18 0.14
C THR A 6 -11.67 -48.80 0.47
N ARG A 7 -11.77 -48.35 1.73
CA ARG A 7 -11.17 -47.06 2.16
C ARG A 7 -9.65 -47.10 2.11
N LEU A 8 -9.05 -48.22 2.54
CA LEU A 8 -7.61 -48.43 2.47
C LEU A 8 -7.12 -48.42 1.01
N LEU A 9 -7.87 -49.05 0.10
CA LEU A 9 -7.56 -49.07 -1.33
C LEU A 9 -7.61 -47.67 -1.94
N ILE A 10 -8.64 -46.88 -1.60
CA ILE A 10 -8.75 -45.48 -2.06
C ILE A 10 -7.58 -44.63 -1.54
N LEU A 11 -7.21 -44.77 -0.26
CA LEU A 11 -6.07 -44.07 0.32
C LEU A 11 -4.75 -44.47 -0.35
N LEU A 12 -4.55 -45.76 -0.64
CA LEU A 12 -3.37 -46.25 -1.34
C LEU A 12 -3.32 -45.75 -2.78
N LEU A 13 -4.46 -45.69 -3.48
CA LEU A 13 -4.55 -45.13 -4.84
C LEU A 13 -4.28 -43.63 -4.85
N LEU A 14 -4.81 -42.88 -3.87
CA LEU A 14 -4.50 -41.46 -3.70
C LEU A 14 -3.02 -41.25 -3.40
N ALA A 15 -2.44 -42.02 -2.48
CA ALA A 15 -1.02 -41.93 -2.15
C ALA A 15 -0.12 -42.25 -3.37
N ALA A 16 -0.45 -43.31 -4.12
CA ALA A 16 0.25 -43.67 -5.35
C ALA A 16 0.09 -42.60 -6.44
N GLY A 17 -1.09 -42.00 -6.56
CA GLY A 17 -1.35 -40.87 -7.46
C GLY A 17 -0.54 -39.63 -7.10
N CYS A 18 -0.54 -39.24 -5.82
CA CYS A 18 0.27 -38.13 -5.30
C CYS A 18 1.76 -38.37 -5.51
N PHE A 19 2.26 -39.58 -5.21
CA PHE A 19 3.67 -39.93 -5.38
C PHE A 19 4.08 -39.92 -6.86
N SER A 20 3.25 -40.47 -7.74
CA SER A 20 3.51 -40.48 -9.19
C SER A 20 3.52 -39.07 -9.77
N LEU A 21 2.58 -38.22 -9.34
CA LEU A 21 2.54 -36.81 -9.72
C LEU A 21 3.79 -36.06 -9.21
N ALA A 22 4.19 -36.29 -7.96
CA ALA A 22 5.41 -35.71 -7.39
C ALA A 22 6.67 -36.13 -8.16
N ALA A 23 6.80 -37.42 -8.48
CA ALA A 23 7.94 -37.93 -9.25
C ALA A 23 8.01 -37.39 -10.68
N LEU A 24 6.84 -37.14 -11.32
CA LEU A 24 6.76 -36.51 -12.66
C LEU A 24 7.08 -35.01 -12.64
N LEU A 25 6.77 -34.33 -11.54
CA LEU A 25 6.98 -32.89 -11.39
C LEU A 25 8.38 -32.54 -10.86
N GLN A 26 9.00 -33.42 -10.05
CA GLN A 26 10.30 -33.19 -9.42
C GLN A 26 11.45 -32.83 -10.41
N PRO A 27 11.66 -33.54 -11.54
CA PRO A 27 12.73 -33.18 -12.47
C PRO A 27 12.44 -31.87 -13.21
N ARG A 28 11.16 -31.50 -13.39
CA ARG A 28 10.76 -30.21 -13.95
C ARG A 28 10.97 -29.08 -12.95
N ALA A 29 10.60 -29.28 -11.69
CA ALA A 29 10.78 -28.33 -10.59
C ALA A 29 12.26 -28.01 -10.31
N VAL A 30 13.15 -29.02 -10.33
CA VAL A 30 14.60 -28.83 -10.13
C VAL A 30 15.25 -28.10 -11.32
N ARG A 31 14.77 -28.34 -12.55
CA ARG A 31 15.22 -27.60 -13.73
C ARG A 31 14.69 -26.15 -13.74
N TRP A 32 13.52 -25.92 -13.15
CA TRP A 32 12.89 -24.61 -13.02
C TRP A 32 13.46 -23.73 -11.90
N SER A 33 13.90 -24.30 -10.77
CA SER A 33 14.55 -23.53 -9.70
C SER A 33 15.87 -22.87 -10.15
N ARG A 34 16.48 -23.40 -11.21
CA ARG A 34 17.67 -22.83 -11.84
C ARG A 34 17.38 -21.73 -12.86
N SER A 35 16.13 -21.50 -13.27
CA SER A 35 15.80 -20.63 -14.42
C SER A 35 14.85 -19.46 -14.12
N SER A 36 14.50 -19.15 -12.87
CA SER A 36 13.54 -18.08 -12.58
C SER A 36 13.95 -17.23 -11.37
N GLY A 37 14.46 -16.04 -11.66
CA GLY A 37 13.92 -14.87 -10.98
C GLY A 37 12.52 -14.63 -11.54
N SER A 38 11.53 -14.59 -10.64
CA SER A 38 10.17 -14.03 -10.81
C SER A 38 8.94 -14.91 -11.04
N GLU A 39 9.00 -16.24 -11.16
CA GLU A 39 7.78 -17.07 -11.09
C GLU A 39 7.76 -17.89 -9.79
N SER A 40 6.94 -17.46 -8.83
CA SER A 40 6.80 -18.13 -7.54
C SER A 40 6.07 -19.47 -7.71
N VAL A 41 6.38 -20.46 -6.86
CA VAL A 41 5.68 -21.77 -6.84
C VAL A 41 4.16 -21.59 -6.76
N LEU A 42 3.69 -20.50 -6.16
CA LEU A 42 2.28 -20.14 -6.05
C LEU A 42 1.66 -19.77 -7.41
N GLN A 43 2.41 -19.09 -8.30
CA GLN A 43 1.95 -18.82 -9.67
C GLN A 43 1.76 -20.11 -10.47
N LEU A 44 2.65 -21.08 -10.30
CA LEU A 44 2.54 -22.37 -10.98
C LEU A 44 1.34 -23.19 -10.47
N LEU A 45 1.07 -23.14 -9.17
CA LEU A 45 0.00 -23.93 -8.53
C LEU A 45 -1.39 -23.31 -8.64
N LEU A 46 -1.48 -21.97 -8.56
CA LEU A 46 -2.76 -21.24 -8.45
C LEU A 46 -3.08 -20.43 -9.71
N GLY A 47 -2.15 -20.32 -10.66
CA GLY A 47 -2.30 -19.47 -11.85
C GLY A 47 -2.67 -18.03 -11.48
N ASP A 48 -3.56 -17.43 -12.27
CA ASP A 48 -4.08 -16.08 -12.01
C ASP A 48 -5.02 -16.01 -10.79
N GLY A 49 -5.55 -17.16 -10.34
CA GLY A 49 -6.38 -17.25 -9.14
C GLY A 49 -5.66 -16.78 -7.87
N ARG A 50 -4.32 -16.78 -7.86
CA ARG A 50 -3.49 -16.25 -6.76
C ARG A 50 -3.84 -14.82 -6.38
N ARG A 51 -4.29 -13.98 -7.32
CA ARG A 51 -4.60 -12.57 -7.08
C ARG A 51 -5.83 -12.41 -6.18
N LEU A 52 -6.79 -13.32 -6.28
CA LEU A 52 -7.95 -13.37 -5.37
C LEU A 52 -7.52 -13.69 -3.95
N PHE A 53 -6.56 -14.61 -3.79
CA PHE A 53 -5.97 -14.90 -2.49
C PHE A 53 -5.13 -13.72 -1.99
N ALA A 54 -4.37 -13.04 -2.84
CA ALA A 54 -3.62 -11.84 -2.47
C ALA A 54 -4.55 -10.77 -1.87
N ASN A 55 -5.68 -10.51 -2.54
CA ASN A 55 -6.69 -9.59 -2.03
C ASN A 55 -7.26 -10.05 -0.69
N HIS A 56 -7.55 -11.35 -0.53
CA HIS A 56 -8.01 -11.90 0.74
C HIS A 56 -7.02 -11.61 1.88
N PHE A 57 -5.72 -11.85 1.67
CA PHE A 57 -4.71 -11.61 2.70
C PHE A 57 -4.48 -10.12 2.95
N PHE A 58 -4.59 -9.28 1.94
CA PHE A 58 -4.56 -7.83 2.13
C PHE A 58 -5.73 -7.36 3.01
N VAL A 59 -6.96 -7.81 2.73
CA VAL A 59 -8.13 -7.53 3.57
C VAL A 59 -7.95 -8.12 4.98
N LYS A 60 -7.30 -9.27 5.14
CA LYS A 60 -6.97 -9.80 6.48
C LYS A 60 -6.03 -8.89 7.27
N ALA A 61 -5.11 -8.21 6.61
CA ALA A 61 -4.26 -7.20 7.26
C ALA A 61 -5.10 -6.04 7.81
N ASP A 62 -6.07 -5.58 7.03
CA ASP A 62 -7.03 -4.53 7.41
C ASP A 62 -7.95 -4.98 8.56
N VAL A 63 -8.49 -6.19 8.50
CA VAL A 63 -9.28 -6.81 9.60
C VAL A 63 -8.45 -6.91 10.87
N ALA A 64 -7.21 -7.37 10.76
CA ALA A 64 -6.31 -7.49 11.91
C ALA A 64 -6.04 -6.12 12.53
N PHE A 65 -5.80 -5.11 11.71
CA PHE A 65 -5.62 -3.73 12.16
C PHE A 65 -6.84 -3.22 12.94
N HIS A 66 -8.04 -3.58 12.53
CA HIS A 66 -9.29 -3.23 13.24
C HIS A 66 -9.64 -4.20 14.37
N SER A 67 -8.66 -4.93 14.93
CA SER A 67 -8.86 -5.88 16.03
C SER A 67 -9.93 -6.96 15.75
N GLY A 68 -10.11 -7.30 14.48
CA GLY A 68 -11.13 -8.25 14.03
C GLY A 68 -12.54 -7.66 13.86
N TYR A 69 -12.70 -6.35 14.06
CA TYR A 69 -13.96 -5.64 13.82
C TYR A 69 -14.11 -5.38 12.32
N TYR A 70 -14.89 -6.24 11.65
CA TYR A 70 -15.12 -6.14 10.22
C TYR A 70 -16.53 -6.63 9.86
N PRO A 71 -17.22 -5.98 8.90
CA PRO A 71 -18.51 -6.44 8.42
C PRO A 71 -18.41 -7.86 7.88
N SER A 72 -19.42 -8.69 8.15
CA SER A 72 -19.54 -9.99 7.49
C SER A 72 -19.71 -9.80 5.99
N PHE A 73 -19.53 -10.86 5.19
CA PHE A 73 -19.76 -10.78 3.74
C PHE A 73 -21.19 -10.31 3.38
N LEU A 74 -22.16 -10.54 4.26
CA LEU A 74 -23.55 -10.07 4.10
C LEU A 74 -23.68 -8.57 4.37
N ASP A 75 -22.93 -8.07 5.35
CA ASP A 75 -22.91 -6.65 5.72
C ASP A 75 -22.11 -5.84 4.68
N GLN A 76 -21.04 -6.42 4.13
CA GLN A 76 -20.23 -5.82 3.06
C GLN A 76 -21.00 -5.60 1.76
N ALA A 77 -22.00 -6.44 1.46
CA ALA A 77 -22.86 -6.25 0.29
C ALA A 77 -23.66 -4.93 0.33
N GLN A 78 -23.74 -4.31 1.51
CA GLN A 78 -24.42 -3.03 1.77
C GLN A 78 -23.42 -1.88 2.00
N ALA A 79 -22.12 -2.17 2.15
CA ALA A 79 -21.08 -1.17 2.36
C ALA A 79 -20.51 -0.65 1.02
N PRO A 80 -20.07 0.62 0.95
CA PRO A 80 -19.38 1.15 -0.23
C PRO A 80 -18.16 0.30 -0.59
N ARG A 81 -17.95 0.02 -1.89
CA ARG A 81 -16.89 -0.88 -2.39
C ARG A 81 -15.46 -0.32 -2.28
N GLU A 82 -15.28 0.93 -1.87
CA GLU A 82 -14.00 1.64 -1.95
C GLU A 82 -13.44 1.93 -0.57
N THR A 83 -12.97 0.91 0.16
CA THR A 83 -12.66 1.18 1.56
C THR A 83 -11.63 0.18 2.13
N GLU A 84 -10.43 0.22 1.53
CA GLU A 84 -9.22 -0.35 2.13
C GLU A 84 -8.71 0.61 3.22
N HIS A 85 -9.27 0.49 4.42
CA HIS A 85 -9.15 1.50 5.49
C HIS A 85 -7.74 1.62 6.10
N LEU A 86 -7.01 0.50 6.21
CA LEU A 86 -5.58 0.46 6.55
C LEU A 86 -4.73 1.30 5.57
N ALA A 87 -5.11 1.33 4.29
CA ALA A 87 -4.41 2.11 3.27
C ALA A 87 -4.74 3.59 3.40
N ALA A 88 -5.96 3.95 3.80
CA ALA A 88 -6.34 5.34 4.06
C ALA A 88 -5.48 5.97 5.16
N GLU A 89 -5.20 5.24 6.25
CA GLU A 89 -4.30 5.74 7.31
C GLU A 89 -2.85 5.92 6.79
N SER A 90 -2.39 5.05 5.90
CA SER A 90 -1.07 5.18 5.27
C SER A 90 -0.93 6.38 4.33
N GLY A 91 -2.06 6.86 3.79
CA GLY A 91 -2.13 8.03 2.89
C GLY A 91 -2.25 9.36 3.62
N ARG A 92 -2.57 9.38 4.92
CA ARG A 92 -2.73 10.62 5.69
C ARG A 92 -1.36 11.23 6.05
N PRO A 93 -1.20 12.57 5.98
CA PRO A 93 -0.06 13.26 6.58
C PRO A 93 0.00 12.95 8.08
N GLY A 94 1.20 12.78 8.64
CA GLY A 94 1.42 12.27 9.99
C GLY A 94 0.64 13.02 11.10
N ASP A 95 0.22 12.26 12.11
CA ASP A 95 -0.54 12.67 13.30
C ASP A 95 -1.97 13.20 13.07
N ALA A 96 -2.55 12.98 11.88
CA ALA A 96 -3.97 13.22 11.69
C ALA A 96 -4.80 12.25 12.56
N GLN A 97 -5.51 12.79 13.56
CA GLN A 97 -6.53 12.07 14.31
C GLN A 97 -7.52 11.41 13.32
N PRO A 98 -8.08 10.23 13.64
CA PRO A 98 -9.18 9.68 12.85
C PRO A 98 -10.30 10.72 12.82
N ASP A 99 -10.68 11.18 11.62
CA ASP A 99 -11.82 12.08 11.48
C ASP A 99 -13.07 11.40 12.04
N ALA A 100 -13.92 12.15 12.76
CA ALA A 100 -15.17 11.61 13.33
C ALA A 100 -16.11 10.99 12.27
N SER A 101 -15.95 11.36 10.99
CA SER A 101 -16.62 10.72 9.86
C SER A 101 -16.16 9.28 9.63
N HIS A 102 -14.89 8.98 9.87
CA HIS A 102 -14.32 7.63 9.74
C HIS A 102 -14.88 6.69 10.80
N GLU A 103 -15.03 7.15 12.04
CA GLU A 103 -15.65 6.36 13.10
C GLU A 103 -17.15 6.11 12.83
N GLN A 104 -17.85 7.08 12.22
CA GLN A 104 -19.26 6.93 11.82
C GLN A 104 -19.46 5.98 10.63
N GLU A 105 -18.56 6.00 9.64
CA GLU A 105 -18.58 5.03 8.53
C GLU A 105 -18.35 3.59 9.00
N LEU A 106 -17.67 3.40 10.13
CA LEU A 106 -17.27 2.10 10.64
C LEU A 106 -18.26 1.52 11.68
N ASP A 107 -19.28 2.26 12.13
CA ASP A 107 -20.39 1.69 12.90
C ASP A 107 -21.38 0.93 11.99
N PHE A 108 -20.90 -0.13 11.35
CA PHE A 108 -21.70 -0.95 10.43
C PHE A 108 -22.83 -1.73 11.13
N LEU A 109 -22.74 -1.91 12.45
CA LEU A 109 -23.77 -2.61 13.21
C LEU A 109 -24.95 -1.69 13.57
N GLY A 110 -24.73 -0.37 13.75
CA GLY A 110 -25.76 0.56 14.18
C GLY A 110 -26.45 0.15 15.49
N PRO A 111 -27.62 0.70 15.86
CA PRO A 111 -28.35 0.27 17.04
C PRO A 111 -28.93 -1.15 16.88
N PRO A 112 -28.94 -1.99 17.93
CA PRO A 112 -29.51 -3.33 17.85
C PRO A 112 -31.02 -3.27 17.57
N LYS A 113 -31.49 -4.05 16.60
CA LYS A 113 -32.89 -4.07 16.16
C LYS A 113 -33.80 -4.75 17.17
N ASP A 114 -33.28 -5.75 17.89
CA ASP A 114 -34.05 -6.50 18.89
C ASP A 114 -33.19 -7.05 20.05
N CYS A 115 -33.84 -7.76 20.98
CA CYS A 115 -33.19 -8.32 22.16
C CYS A 115 -32.25 -9.49 21.85
N PHE A 116 -32.49 -10.25 20.79
CA PHE A 116 -31.63 -11.37 20.37
C PHE A 116 -30.37 -10.84 19.70
N GLU A 117 -30.48 -9.82 18.85
CA GLU A 117 -29.33 -9.13 18.27
C GLU A 117 -28.48 -8.47 19.36
N ARG A 118 -29.12 -7.77 20.31
CA ARG A 118 -28.43 -7.18 21.46
C ARG A 118 -27.71 -8.22 22.32
N PHE A 119 -28.30 -9.41 22.51
CA PHE A 119 -27.66 -10.51 23.24
C PHE A 119 -26.50 -11.12 22.44
N GLY A 120 -26.69 -11.37 21.14
CA GLY A 120 -25.68 -11.92 20.23
C GLY A 120 -24.44 -11.03 20.10
N ARG A 121 -24.62 -9.71 20.16
CA ARG A 121 -23.55 -8.70 20.19
C ARG A 121 -22.56 -8.85 21.35
N ASN A 122 -22.88 -9.61 22.40
CA ASN A 122 -21.92 -9.94 23.46
C ASN A 122 -20.87 -11.00 23.03
N PHE A 123 -21.10 -11.71 21.94
CA PHE A 123 -20.26 -12.83 21.47
C PHE A 123 -19.50 -12.51 20.18
N ILE A 124 -19.62 -11.28 19.68
CA ILE A 124 -18.88 -10.80 18.50
C ILE A 124 -18.11 -9.53 18.87
N VAL A 125 -17.09 -9.19 18.08
CA VAL A 125 -16.40 -7.91 18.22
C VAL A 125 -17.38 -6.82 17.78
N THR A 126 -17.72 -5.93 18.71
CA THR A 126 -18.69 -4.84 18.51
C THR A 126 -18.07 -3.45 18.59
N LYS A 127 -16.78 -3.37 18.92
CA LYS A 127 -16.06 -2.12 19.03
C LYS A 127 -15.05 -2.00 17.91
N HIS A 128 -15.19 -0.94 17.14
CA HIS A 128 -14.15 -0.46 16.25
C HIS A 128 -12.95 -0.03 17.08
N THR A 129 -11.84 -0.77 17.02
CA THR A 129 -10.60 -0.44 17.72
C THR A 129 -9.42 -0.74 16.82
N HIS A 130 -8.44 0.15 16.80
CA HIS A 130 -7.22 -0.05 16.03
C HIS A 130 -6.16 -0.81 16.85
N LEU A 131 -5.28 -1.54 16.16
CA LEU A 131 -4.06 -2.03 16.78
C LEU A 131 -3.18 -0.84 17.15
N GLU A 132 -2.74 -0.82 18.40
CA GLU A 132 -1.89 0.22 18.96
C GLU A 132 -0.83 -0.42 19.87
N GLY A 133 0.20 0.35 20.21
CA GLY A 133 1.21 -0.03 21.21
C GLY A 133 2.21 -1.09 20.71
N GLY A 134 2.51 -1.11 19.41
CA GLY A 134 3.43 -2.05 18.77
C GLY A 134 2.77 -3.35 18.29
N ARG A 135 1.45 -3.51 18.50
CA ARG A 135 0.69 -4.65 17.97
C ARG A 135 0.40 -4.53 16.48
N GLU A 136 0.58 -3.35 15.89
CA GLU A 136 0.50 -3.09 14.46
C GLU A 136 1.37 -4.06 13.63
N ARG A 137 2.42 -4.64 14.24
CA ARG A 137 3.24 -5.71 13.63
C ARG A 137 2.44 -6.94 13.17
N GLU A 138 1.25 -7.18 13.74
CA GLU A 138 0.39 -8.32 13.40
C GLU A 138 -0.14 -8.26 11.98
N ILE A 139 -0.17 -7.08 11.34
CA ILE A 139 -0.59 -6.94 9.94
C ILE A 139 0.48 -7.44 8.96
N LEU A 140 1.76 -7.43 9.35
CA LEU A 140 2.89 -7.60 8.43
C LEU A 140 2.96 -8.99 7.78
N PRO A 141 2.70 -10.11 8.50
CA PRO A 141 2.65 -11.42 7.86
C PRO A 141 1.57 -11.51 6.78
N TRP A 142 0.42 -10.85 6.99
CA TRP A 142 -0.66 -10.81 6.01
C TRP A 142 -0.26 -10.04 4.75
N LEU A 143 0.38 -8.88 4.92
CA LEU A 143 0.91 -8.09 3.80
C LEU A 143 2.03 -8.81 3.06
N ARG A 144 2.89 -9.57 3.75
CA ARG A 144 3.93 -10.40 3.12
C ARG A 144 3.32 -11.46 2.20
N ILE A 145 2.33 -12.20 2.69
CA ILE A 145 1.64 -13.22 1.88
C ILE A 145 0.93 -12.58 0.68
N ALA A 146 0.30 -11.42 0.88
CA ALA A 146 -0.34 -10.68 -0.20
C ALA A 146 0.67 -10.30 -1.30
N ALA A 147 1.86 -9.81 -0.94
CA ALA A 147 2.92 -9.45 -1.88
C ALA A 147 3.50 -10.67 -2.63
N GLU A 148 3.62 -11.82 -1.97
CA GLU A 148 4.07 -13.07 -2.62
C GLU A 148 3.06 -13.59 -3.65
N LEU A 149 1.77 -13.41 -3.37
CA LEU A 149 0.68 -13.85 -4.23
C LEU A 149 0.46 -12.88 -5.40
N ASP A 150 0.47 -11.58 -5.16
CA ASP A 150 0.38 -10.54 -6.20
C ASP A 150 1.49 -9.49 -6.05
N PRO A 151 2.70 -9.76 -6.60
CA PRO A 151 3.80 -8.80 -6.58
C PRO A 151 3.52 -7.50 -7.34
N GLN A 152 2.47 -7.45 -8.19
CA GLN A 152 2.11 -6.26 -8.93
C GLN A 152 1.17 -5.33 -8.14
N ARG A 153 0.71 -5.76 -6.96
CA ARG A 153 -0.13 -4.95 -6.08
C ARG A 153 0.71 -3.95 -5.30
N VAL A 154 0.88 -2.78 -5.90
CA VAL A 154 1.67 -1.64 -5.39
C VAL A 154 1.29 -1.28 -3.94
N GLU A 155 0.00 -1.29 -3.64
CA GLU A 155 -0.60 -0.91 -2.36
C GLU A 155 -0.04 -1.74 -1.20
N THR A 156 0.24 -3.02 -1.44
CA THR A 156 0.80 -3.91 -0.41
C THR A 156 2.14 -3.40 0.10
N TYR A 157 2.99 -2.91 -0.81
CA TYR A 157 4.32 -2.43 -0.48
C TYR A 157 4.28 -1.05 0.19
N THR A 158 3.46 -0.14 -0.32
CA THR A 158 3.34 1.22 0.23
C THR A 158 2.74 1.21 1.63
N VAL A 159 1.70 0.40 1.85
CA VAL A 159 1.05 0.26 3.16
C VAL A 159 2.01 -0.38 4.17
N ALA A 160 2.60 -1.53 3.86
CA ALA A 160 3.55 -2.17 4.78
C ALA A 160 4.72 -1.25 5.15
N ALA A 161 5.26 -0.52 4.18
CA ALA A 161 6.35 0.42 4.42
C ALA A 161 5.95 1.57 5.36
N PHE A 162 4.73 2.09 5.23
CA PHE A 162 4.20 3.09 6.17
C PHE A 162 4.18 2.55 7.60
N TRP A 163 3.59 1.38 7.83
CA TRP A 163 3.48 0.79 9.17
C TRP A 163 4.84 0.44 9.77
N LEU A 164 5.74 -0.14 8.96
CA LEU A 164 7.11 -0.44 9.35
C LEU A 164 7.84 0.84 9.81
N ARG A 165 7.72 1.95 9.08
CA ARG A 165 8.37 3.22 9.44
C ARG A 165 7.70 3.92 10.62
N LYS A 166 6.41 4.25 10.48
CA LYS A 166 5.71 5.19 11.36
C LYS A 166 5.30 4.60 12.70
N ARG A 167 4.95 3.32 12.75
CA ARG A 167 4.48 2.68 14.00
C ARG A 167 5.52 1.77 14.63
N LEU A 168 6.40 1.17 13.83
CA LEU A 168 7.33 0.16 14.32
C LEU A 168 8.81 0.62 14.33
N GLY A 169 9.15 1.76 13.74
CA GLY A 169 10.53 2.28 13.69
C GLY A 169 11.50 1.39 12.89
N LYS A 170 10.98 0.53 12.02
CA LYS A 170 11.71 -0.46 11.20
C LYS A 170 12.02 0.09 9.82
N THR A 171 12.70 1.23 9.74
CA THR A 171 12.99 1.94 8.47
C THR A 171 13.75 1.07 7.46
N LYS A 172 14.73 0.26 7.90
CA LYS A 172 15.49 -0.63 7.01
C LYS A 172 14.60 -1.70 6.35
N GLU A 173 13.75 -2.35 7.13
CA GLU A 173 12.81 -3.36 6.62
C GLU A 173 11.80 -2.73 5.64
N ALA A 174 11.36 -1.50 5.92
CA ALA A 174 10.48 -0.76 5.01
C ALA A 174 11.16 -0.46 3.67
N GLU A 175 12.43 -0.02 3.71
CA GLU A 175 13.20 0.25 2.49
C GLU A 175 13.39 -1.01 1.65
N GLU A 176 13.80 -2.12 2.29
CA GLU A 176 13.97 -3.40 1.61
C GLU A 176 12.68 -3.87 0.94
N PHE A 177 11.55 -3.73 1.64
CA PHE A 177 10.25 -4.12 1.09
C PHE A 177 9.78 -3.20 -0.05
N LEU A 178 9.99 -1.89 0.05
CA LEU A 178 9.73 -0.96 -1.07
C LEU A 178 10.61 -1.28 -2.28
N ARG A 179 11.89 -1.61 -2.08
CA ARG A 179 12.80 -2.00 -3.16
C ARG A 179 12.39 -3.33 -3.81
N GLU A 180 11.85 -4.26 -3.03
CA GLU A 180 11.22 -5.47 -3.56
C GLU A 180 10.01 -5.13 -4.44
N GLY A 181 9.11 -4.29 -3.95
CA GLY A 181 7.97 -3.79 -4.71
C GLY A 181 8.38 -3.06 -5.99
N LEU A 182 9.46 -2.26 -5.94
CA LEU A 182 9.99 -1.56 -7.11
C LEU A 182 10.57 -2.54 -8.15
N ARG A 183 11.21 -3.64 -7.73
CA ARG A 183 11.68 -4.66 -8.68
C ARG A 183 10.51 -5.31 -9.43
N ALA A 184 9.40 -5.54 -8.74
CA ALA A 184 8.18 -6.06 -9.37
C ALA A 184 7.46 -4.98 -10.21
N ASN A 185 7.51 -3.71 -9.78
CA ASN A 185 6.77 -2.58 -10.36
C ASN A 185 7.73 -1.43 -10.72
N PRO A 186 8.63 -1.59 -11.71
CA PRO A 186 9.78 -0.70 -11.93
C PRO A 186 9.43 0.75 -12.29
N LYS A 187 8.18 1.01 -12.68
CA LYS A 187 7.69 2.33 -13.07
C LYS A 187 6.55 2.83 -12.18
N SER A 188 6.41 2.32 -10.97
CA SER A 188 5.36 2.77 -10.03
C SER A 188 5.73 4.13 -9.41
N PRO A 189 4.99 5.21 -9.71
CA PRO A 189 5.21 6.50 -9.05
C PRO A 189 4.99 6.42 -7.54
N GLN A 190 4.04 5.60 -7.07
CA GLN A 190 3.69 5.49 -5.66
C GLN A 190 4.82 4.85 -4.84
N ILE A 191 5.46 3.78 -5.32
CA ILE A 191 6.60 3.17 -4.61
C ILE A 191 7.80 4.12 -4.58
N LEU A 192 8.08 4.78 -5.71
CA LEU A 192 9.14 5.78 -5.80
C LEU A 192 8.87 6.96 -4.85
N PHE A 193 7.62 7.40 -4.77
CA PHE A 193 7.20 8.44 -3.84
C PHE A 193 7.46 8.05 -2.38
N GLN A 194 7.09 6.83 -1.97
CA GLN A 194 7.34 6.34 -0.62
C GLN A 194 8.83 6.16 -0.31
N LEU A 195 9.64 5.74 -1.30
CA LEU A 195 11.10 5.72 -1.16
C LEU A 195 11.66 7.12 -0.96
N GLY A 196 11.23 8.11 -1.76
CA GLY A 196 11.65 9.49 -1.57
C GLY A 196 11.28 10.04 -0.19
N ARG A 197 10.07 9.73 0.31
CA ARG A 197 9.67 10.05 1.69
C ARG A 197 10.54 9.38 2.74
N LEU A 198 10.97 8.15 2.51
CA LEU A 198 11.84 7.41 3.42
C LEU A 198 13.21 8.08 3.51
N TYR A 199 13.78 8.43 2.36
CA TYR A 199 15.06 9.14 2.34
C TYR A 199 14.98 10.53 2.94
N TRP A 200 13.88 11.26 2.72
CA TRP A 200 13.68 12.59 3.28
C TRP A 200 13.46 12.58 4.79
N GLU A 201 12.49 11.79 5.27
CA GLU A 201 12.01 11.87 6.65
C GLU A 201 12.83 11.01 7.62
N ASP A 202 13.33 9.85 7.19
CA ASP A 202 14.02 8.92 8.08
C ASP A 202 15.54 8.97 7.92
N HIS A 203 16.05 8.95 6.68
CA HIS A 203 17.49 8.99 6.42
C HIS A 203 18.06 10.41 6.35
N HIS A 204 17.21 11.43 6.27
CA HIS A 204 17.62 12.84 6.16
C HIS A 204 18.55 13.11 4.97
N ASP A 205 18.33 12.38 3.86
CA ASP A 205 19.10 12.45 2.62
C ASP A 205 18.27 13.13 1.53
N ALA A 206 18.45 14.45 1.43
CA ALA A 206 17.77 15.30 0.46
C ALA A 206 18.10 14.91 -1.00
N ALA A 207 19.33 14.47 -1.27
CA ALA A 207 19.76 14.15 -2.62
C ALA A 207 19.06 12.89 -3.13
N GLN A 208 19.01 11.82 -2.33
CA GLN A 208 18.28 10.61 -2.69
C GLN A 208 16.77 10.85 -2.77
N ALA A 209 16.21 11.60 -1.81
CA ALA A 209 14.79 11.95 -1.84
C ALA A 209 14.40 12.66 -3.13
N ARG A 210 15.18 13.68 -3.54
CA ARG A 210 15.01 14.39 -4.81
C ARG A 210 15.02 13.43 -6.00
N ASN A 211 16.04 12.57 -6.10
CA ASN A 211 16.16 11.62 -7.22
C ASN A 211 14.94 10.70 -7.34
N PHE A 212 14.46 10.15 -6.22
CA PHE A 212 13.29 9.28 -6.22
C PHE A 212 12.01 10.02 -6.61
N TRP A 213 11.79 11.23 -6.10
CA TRP A 213 10.60 12.01 -6.42
C TRP A 213 10.60 12.57 -7.84
N GLU A 214 11.74 12.99 -8.37
CA GLU A 214 11.86 13.38 -9.78
C GLU A 214 11.57 12.19 -10.71
N LEU A 215 12.07 11.00 -10.36
CA LEU A 215 11.76 9.78 -11.10
C LEU A 215 10.28 9.40 -11.01
N ALA A 216 9.67 9.56 -9.82
CA ALA A 216 8.24 9.36 -9.63
C ALA A 216 7.42 10.31 -10.51
N LEU A 217 7.76 11.61 -10.51
CA LEU A 217 7.10 12.63 -11.32
C LEU A 217 7.21 12.32 -12.81
N ARG A 218 8.40 11.91 -13.27
CA ARG A 218 8.62 11.49 -14.65
C ARG A 218 7.71 10.33 -15.05
N HIS A 219 7.67 9.26 -14.26
CA HIS A 219 6.83 8.10 -14.58
C HIS A 219 5.33 8.40 -14.46
N TRP A 220 4.94 9.31 -13.58
CA TRP A 220 3.57 9.82 -13.55
C TRP A 220 3.23 10.53 -14.86
N ASN A 221 4.06 11.48 -15.31
CA ASN A 221 3.87 12.24 -16.55
C ASN A 221 3.84 11.35 -17.80
N GLU A 222 4.56 10.23 -17.79
CA GLU A 222 4.58 9.26 -18.90
C GLU A 222 3.30 8.40 -18.98
N ARG A 223 2.54 8.25 -17.89
CA ARG A 223 1.51 7.19 -17.76
C ARG A 223 0.12 7.66 -17.41
N GLU A 224 0.00 8.71 -16.61
CA GLU A 224 -1.29 9.18 -16.07
C GLU A 224 -2.04 10.14 -17.00
N PRO A 225 -1.37 11.08 -17.70
CA PRO A 225 -2.07 11.97 -18.63
C PRO A 225 -2.86 11.18 -19.69
N GLY A 226 -4.13 11.52 -19.86
CA GLY A 226 -5.03 10.91 -20.85
C GLY A 226 -5.83 9.71 -20.35
N LYS A 227 -5.66 9.28 -19.09
CA LYS A 227 -6.59 8.34 -18.44
C LYS A 227 -7.93 9.01 -18.11
N GLU A 228 -9.00 8.22 -18.02
CA GLU A 228 -10.34 8.70 -17.61
C GLU A 228 -10.33 9.33 -16.21
N ALA A 229 -9.57 8.73 -15.28
CA ALA A 229 -9.35 9.23 -13.93
C ALA A 229 -7.85 9.15 -13.58
N PRO A 230 -7.07 10.21 -13.88
CA PRO A 230 -5.65 10.24 -13.53
C PRO A 230 -5.44 10.38 -12.02
N ASP A 231 -4.35 9.82 -11.49
CA ASP A 231 -3.97 9.94 -10.08
C ASP A 231 -3.45 11.36 -9.74
N LEU A 232 -4.36 12.33 -9.64
CA LEU A 232 -4.01 13.72 -9.31
C LEU A 232 -3.53 13.88 -7.86
N LEU A 233 -3.96 13.02 -6.94
CA LEU A 233 -3.50 13.03 -5.55
C LEU A 233 -2.04 12.63 -5.45
N GLY A 234 -1.63 11.56 -6.15
CA GLY A 234 -0.24 11.16 -6.28
C GLY A 234 0.63 12.26 -6.89
N TYR A 235 0.15 12.91 -7.95
CA TYR A 235 0.84 14.05 -8.58
C TYR A 235 1.07 15.20 -7.59
N LEU A 236 0.01 15.59 -6.88
CA LEU A 236 0.05 16.66 -5.89
C LEU A 236 1.01 16.32 -4.75
N GLY A 237 0.97 15.07 -4.26
CA GLY A 237 1.90 14.59 -3.22
C GLY A 237 3.37 14.69 -3.65
N ILE A 238 3.68 14.28 -4.89
CA ILE A 238 5.05 14.33 -5.43
C ILE A 238 5.52 15.78 -5.60
N THR A 239 4.71 16.64 -6.24
CA THR A 239 5.10 18.03 -6.54
C THR A 239 5.24 18.87 -5.27
N LEU A 240 4.35 18.72 -4.29
CA LEU A 240 4.47 19.42 -3.01
C LEU A 240 5.68 18.93 -2.20
N SER A 241 6.02 17.65 -2.27
CA SER A 241 7.19 17.10 -1.58
C SER A 241 8.50 17.62 -2.19
N LEU A 242 8.57 17.67 -3.53
CA LEU A 242 9.67 18.30 -4.24
C LEU A 242 9.78 19.79 -3.94
N ALA A 243 8.66 20.52 -3.97
CA ALA A 243 8.64 21.95 -3.62
C ALA A 243 9.22 22.21 -2.22
N ARG A 244 8.75 21.45 -1.22
CA ARG A 244 9.23 21.57 0.17
C ARG A 244 10.72 21.24 0.29
N LEU A 245 11.18 20.20 -0.39
CA LEU A 245 12.59 19.82 -0.39
C LEU A 245 13.46 20.90 -1.03
N GLU A 246 13.07 21.44 -2.17
CA GLU A 246 13.86 22.47 -2.85
C GLU A 246 13.84 23.80 -2.08
N GLU A 247 12.73 24.13 -1.41
CA GLU A 247 12.68 25.27 -0.50
C GLU A 247 13.66 25.09 0.66
N HIS A 248 13.68 23.91 1.29
CA HIS A 248 14.61 23.58 2.37
C HIS A 248 16.08 23.67 1.94
N GLU A 249 16.40 23.19 0.74
CA GLU A 249 17.75 23.23 0.17
C GLU A 249 18.15 24.61 -0.37
N GLY A 250 17.26 25.60 -0.31
CA GLY A 250 17.50 26.97 -0.79
C GLY A 250 17.36 27.14 -2.32
N ASN A 251 16.90 26.12 -3.03
CA ASN A 251 16.66 26.13 -4.47
C ASN A 251 15.30 26.77 -4.78
N LEU A 252 15.14 28.04 -4.41
CA LEU A 252 13.85 28.74 -4.41
C LEU A 252 13.14 28.74 -5.77
N GLN A 253 13.88 28.87 -6.88
CA GLN A 253 13.28 28.82 -8.21
C GLN A 253 12.64 27.46 -8.51
N ARG A 254 13.35 26.36 -8.20
CA ARG A 254 12.82 25.00 -8.41
C ARG A 254 11.62 24.74 -7.50
N ALA A 255 11.66 25.25 -6.26
CA ALA A 255 10.54 25.16 -5.35
C ALA A 255 9.28 25.84 -5.91
N ILE A 256 9.43 27.04 -6.47
CA ILE A 256 8.34 27.76 -7.16
C ILE A 256 7.82 26.95 -8.35
N ASP A 257 8.71 26.44 -9.21
CA ASP A 257 8.30 25.68 -10.39
C ASP A 257 7.43 24.47 -10.00
N TYR A 258 7.78 23.76 -8.92
CA TYR A 258 6.96 22.64 -8.42
C TYR A 258 5.65 23.08 -7.75
N LEU A 259 5.61 24.22 -7.07
CA LEU A 259 4.37 24.77 -6.51
C LEU A 259 3.40 25.18 -7.63
N GLU A 260 3.89 25.81 -8.70
CA GLU A 260 3.09 26.17 -9.86
C GLU A 260 2.55 24.93 -10.59
N MET A 261 3.29 23.80 -10.57
CA MET A 261 2.77 22.51 -11.02
C MET A 261 1.62 22.00 -10.12
N ALA A 262 1.80 22.05 -8.80
CA ALA A 262 0.80 21.63 -7.81
C ALA A 262 -0.50 22.47 -7.89
N GLU A 263 -0.37 23.77 -8.14
CA GLU A 263 -1.49 24.72 -8.23
C GLU A 263 -2.51 24.32 -9.30
N ARG A 264 -2.05 23.83 -10.46
CA ARG A 264 -2.90 23.47 -11.61
C ARG A 264 -3.89 22.36 -11.33
N VAL A 265 -3.65 21.54 -10.33
CA VAL A 265 -4.49 20.38 -9.97
C VAL A 265 -5.10 20.49 -8.58
N SER A 266 -4.74 21.52 -7.80
CA SER A 266 -5.17 21.66 -6.41
C SER A 266 -6.61 22.13 -6.31
N HIS A 267 -7.33 21.62 -5.31
CA HIS A 267 -8.65 22.14 -4.93
C HIS A 267 -8.58 23.48 -4.17
N SER A 268 -7.38 23.89 -3.74
CA SER A 268 -7.11 25.12 -2.97
C SER A 268 -5.92 25.91 -3.54
N PRO A 269 -6.00 26.39 -4.80
CA PRO A 269 -4.89 27.05 -5.49
C PRO A 269 -4.40 28.33 -4.80
N ALA A 270 -5.31 29.07 -4.16
CA ALA A 270 -4.99 30.35 -3.50
C ALA A 270 -3.90 30.24 -2.41
N LEU A 271 -3.85 29.12 -1.67
CA LEU A 271 -2.82 28.90 -0.65
C LEU A 271 -1.45 28.70 -1.28
N LEU A 272 -1.39 27.94 -2.38
CA LEU A 272 -0.16 27.68 -3.12
C LEU A 272 0.33 28.95 -3.82
N GLU A 273 -0.58 29.75 -4.36
CA GLU A 273 -0.26 31.05 -4.97
C GLU A 273 0.39 31.99 -3.95
N GLN A 274 -0.17 32.08 -2.74
CA GLN A 274 0.43 32.88 -1.67
C GLN A 274 1.87 32.41 -1.37
N GLN A 275 2.08 31.10 -1.23
CA GLN A 275 3.41 30.54 -0.97
C GLN A 275 4.39 30.86 -2.11
N VAL A 276 3.95 30.75 -3.37
CA VAL A 276 4.75 31.14 -4.55
C VAL A 276 5.16 32.61 -4.47
N GLN A 277 4.25 33.52 -4.13
CA GLN A 277 4.56 34.95 -4.01
C GLN A 277 5.55 35.23 -2.87
N GLU A 278 5.44 34.53 -1.75
CA GLU A 278 6.39 34.65 -0.64
C GLU A 278 7.79 34.18 -1.05
N LEU A 279 7.91 33.08 -1.78
CA LEU A 279 9.19 32.60 -2.31
C LEU A 279 9.77 33.55 -3.36
N LYS A 280 8.94 34.11 -4.24
CA LYS A 280 9.36 35.11 -5.24
C LYS A 280 9.98 36.36 -4.61
N LYS A 281 9.50 36.78 -3.42
CA LYS A 281 10.10 37.90 -2.67
C LYS A 281 11.47 37.56 -2.05
N LYS A 282 11.71 36.28 -1.73
CA LYS A 282 12.97 35.80 -1.15
C LYS A 282 14.06 35.57 -2.21
N LEU A 283 13.68 35.42 -3.49
CA LEU A 283 14.64 35.36 -4.58
C LEU A 283 15.45 36.66 -4.61
N PRO A 284 16.79 36.59 -4.64
CA PRO A 284 17.60 37.79 -4.81
C PRO A 284 17.16 38.44 -6.12
N ALA A 285 16.81 39.73 -6.07
CA ALA A 285 16.46 40.51 -7.26
C ALA A 285 17.54 40.23 -8.29
N THR A 286 17.18 39.55 -9.37
CA THR A 286 18.10 39.16 -10.43
C THR A 286 18.83 40.43 -10.81
N ARG A 287 20.12 40.54 -10.44
CA ARG A 287 20.97 41.60 -10.96
C ARG A 287 20.99 41.32 -12.44
N THR A 288 20.16 42.03 -13.18
CA THR A 288 20.27 42.20 -14.62
C THR A 288 21.71 42.63 -14.86
N SER A 289 22.57 41.67 -15.19
CA SER A 289 23.87 41.92 -15.77
C SER A 289 23.60 42.44 -17.17
N SER A 290 23.30 43.73 -17.24
CA SER A 290 23.53 44.54 -18.42
C SER A 290 25.04 44.73 -18.54
N GLN A 291 25.66 43.95 -19.42
CA GLN A 291 26.81 44.34 -20.24
C GLN A 291 27.03 43.30 -21.34
#